data_AF-A0A2W6S5R4-F1
#
_entry.id   AF-A0A2W6S5R4-F1
#
_cell.length_a   1.000
_cell.length_b   1.000
_cell.length_c   1.000
_cell.angle_alpha   90.00
_cell.angle_beta   90.00
_cell.angle_gamma   90.00
#
_symmetry.space_group_name_H-M   'P 1'
#
loop_
_entity.id
_entity.type
_entity.pdbx_description
1 polymer ?
#
loop_
_entity_poly.entity_id
_entity_poly.type
_entity_poly.pdbx_seq_one_letter_code
_entity_poly.pdbx_strand_id
1 'polypeptide(L)'
;MKELIVPKCHYPWPTITSPIANAFDEEEKIWFDNDYTFLSEEGVRRCKKQLQSRVANYINPTCESIDMMRPCARLMIYITVFDDFFELTPGKELMPIANRVYEVTLGTKIW
;
A
#
# COMPACT_ATOMS: atom_id res chain seq x y z
N MET A 1 -22.78 14.11 17.82
CA MET A 1 -22.74 13.54 16.46
C MET A 1 -23.77 12.43 16.38
N LYS A 2 -24.61 12.38 15.33
CA LYS A 2 -25.48 11.22 15.10
C LYS A 2 -24.60 10.05 14.65
N GLU A 3 -24.83 8.87 15.22
CA GLU A 3 -24.15 7.65 14.79
C GLU A 3 -24.62 7.29 13.38
N LEU A 4 -23.67 7.20 12.44
CA LEU A 4 -23.94 6.78 11.08
C LEU A 4 -23.97 5.26 11.05
N ILE A 5 -25.14 4.66 10.83
CA ILE A 5 -25.27 3.22 10.62
C ILE A 5 -24.89 2.93 9.16
N VAL A 6 -23.68 2.42 8.93
CA VAL A 6 -23.22 2.01 7.60
C VAL A 6 -23.79 0.62 7.29
N PRO A 7 -24.58 0.44 6.23
CA PRO A 7 -25.13 -0.86 5.87
C PRO A 7 -24.02 -1.83 5.47
N LYS A 8 -24.20 -3.11 5.77
CA LYS A 8 -23.24 -4.14 5.37
C LYS A 8 -23.28 -4.33 3.86
N CYS A 9 -22.20 -4.00 3.16
CA CYS A 9 -22.05 -4.28 1.74
C CYS A 9 -22.08 -5.80 1.49
N HIS A 10 -22.72 -6.23 0.41
CA HIS A 10 -22.76 -7.63 -0.03
C HIS A 10 -21.80 -7.84 -1.20
N TYR A 11 -20.85 -8.76 -1.04
CA TYR A 11 -19.94 -9.19 -2.10
C TYR A 11 -20.39 -10.59 -2.58
N PRO A 12 -20.74 -10.77 -3.87
CA PRO A 12 -21.42 -11.98 -4.33
C PRO A 12 -20.47 -13.16 -4.62
N TRP A 13 -19.15 -12.96 -4.59
CA TRP A 13 -18.16 -14.00 -4.86
C TRP A 13 -17.54 -14.54 -3.56
N PRO A 14 -17.11 -15.82 -3.54
CA PRO A 14 -16.41 -16.37 -2.39
C PRO A 14 -15.07 -15.68 -2.18
N THR A 15 -14.73 -15.41 -0.92
CA THR A 15 -13.39 -14.97 -0.55
C THR A 15 -12.43 -16.16 -0.62
N ILE A 16 -11.43 -16.08 -1.49
CA ILE A 16 -10.35 -17.06 -1.56
C ILE A 16 -9.23 -16.59 -0.62
N THR A 17 -8.82 -17.45 0.31
CA THR A 17 -7.70 -17.16 1.22
C THR A 17 -6.40 -17.57 0.55
N SER A 18 -5.45 -16.63 0.40
CA SER A 18 -4.12 -16.94 -0.11
C SER A 18 -3.34 -17.84 0.86
N PRO A 19 -2.60 -18.87 0.37
CA PRO A 19 -1.75 -19.69 1.22
C PRO A 19 -0.58 -18.91 1.81
N ILE A 20 -0.22 -17.76 1.22
CA ILE A 20 0.86 -16.87 1.67
C ILE A 20 0.32 -15.54 2.22
N ALA A 21 -0.95 -15.49 2.64
CA ALA A 21 -1.63 -14.25 3.04
C ALA A 21 -0.84 -13.39 4.03
N ASN A 22 -0.18 -14.03 5.00
CA ASN A 22 0.54 -13.38 6.10
C ASN A 22 2.07 -13.39 5.92
N ALA A 23 2.58 -13.83 4.75
CA ALA A 23 4.01 -14.06 4.53
C ALA A 23 4.88 -12.81 4.71
N PHE A 24 4.29 -11.62 4.61
CA PHE A 24 5.00 -10.34 4.65
C PHE A 24 4.72 -9.52 5.93
N ASP A 25 3.95 -10.02 6.90
CA ASP A 25 3.51 -9.21 8.05
C ASP A 25 4.67 -8.57 8.84
N GLU A 26 5.76 -9.31 9.05
CA GLU A 26 6.95 -8.78 9.74
C GLU A 26 7.85 -7.99 8.78
N GLU A 27 7.94 -8.41 7.51
CA GLU A 27 8.74 -7.74 6.48
C GLU A 27 8.18 -6.33 6.18
N GLU A 28 6.85 -6.19 6.14
CA GLU A 28 6.14 -4.92 5.96
C GLU A 28 6.52 -3.91 7.06
N LYS A 29 6.61 -4.35 8.31
CA LYS A 29 7.01 -3.46 9.41
C LYS A 29 8.42 -2.93 9.21
N ILE A 30 9.34 -3.79 8.75
CA ILE A 30 10.73 -3.43 8.47
C ILE A 30 10.79 -2.44 7.30
N TRP A 31 9.98 -2.63 6.25
CA TRP A 31 9.90 -1.67 5.14
C TRP A 31 9.42 -0.30 5.60
N PHE A 32 8.40 -0.23 6.48
CA PHE A 32 7.98 1.05 7.04
C PHE A 32 9.08 1.76 7.84
N ASP A 33 9.89 1.02 8.61
CA ASP A 33 10.98 1.61 9.39
C ASP A 33 12.12 2.14 8.52
N ASN A 34 12.42 1.46 7.41
CA ASN A 34 13.63 1.72 6.63
C ASN A 34 13.39 2.51 5.34
N ASP A 35 12.24 2.31 4.69
CA ASP A 35 11.99 2.80 3.33
C ASP A 35 11.08 4.04 3.30
N TYR A 36 10.28 4.25 4.35
CA TYR A 36 9.29 5.33 4.45
C TYR A 36 9.67 6.37 5.52
N THR A 37 10.96 6.69 5.63
CA THR A 37 11.53 7.59 6.66
C THR A 37 11.06 9.04 6.56
N PHE A 38 10.32 9.40 5.52
CA PHE A 38 9.68 10.71 5.37
C PHE A 38 8.36 10.82 6.13
N LEU A 39 7.79 9.70 6.58
CA LEU A 39 6.62 9.70 7.45
C LEU A 39 7.03 10.06 8.88
N SER A 40 6.08 10.65 9.62
CA SER A 40 6.25 10.84 11.07
C SER A 40 6.19 9.49 11.80
N GLU A 41 6.73 9.43 13.03
CA GLU A 41 6.65 8.24 13.88
C GLU A 41 5.20 7.76 14.09
N GLU A 42 4.28 8.70 14.27
CA GLU A 42 2.85 8.39 14.38
C GLU A 42 2.28 7.86 13.05
N GLY A 43 2.72 8.40 11.91
CA GLY A 43 2.38 7.90 10.58
C GLY A 43 2.80 6.44 10.41
N VAL A 44 4.07 6.14 10.66
CA VAL A 44 4.62 4.77 10.64
C VAL A 44 3.82 3.84 11.56
N ARG A 45 3.54 4.28 12.80
CA ARG A 45 2.76 3.48 13.77
C ARG A 45 1.35 3.18 13.29
N ARG A 46 0.70 4.09 12.56
CA ARG A 46 -0.62 3.87 11.96
C ARG A 46 -0.53 2.90 10.78
N CYS A 47 0.41 3.09 9.87
CA CYS A 47 0.58 2.25 8.68
C CYS A 47 0.84 0.79 9.03
N LYS A 48 1.71 0.51 10.01
CA LYS A 48 2.02 -0.87 10.47
C LYS A 48 0.82 -1.68 10.97
N LYS A 49 -0.31 -1.03 11.31
CA LYS A 49 -1.53 -1.71 11.76
C LYS A 49 -2.45 -2.12 10.60
N GLN A 50 -2.21 -1.58 9.40
CA GLN A 50 -3.11 -1.75 8.26
C GLN A 50 -2.88 -3.07 7.52
N LEU A 51 -1.69 -3.68 7.67
CA LEU A 51 -1.33 -4.97 7.05
C LEU A 51 -1.56 -4.93 5.52
N GLN A 52 -1.03 -3.88 4.89
CA GLN A 52 -1.29 -3.56 3.49
C GLN A 52 -0.78 -4.65 2.55
N SER A 53 0.27 -5.39 2.93
CA SER A 53 0.76 -6.54 2.16
C SER A 53 -0.30 -7.62 1.99
N ARG A 54 -1.22 -7.77 2.95
CA ARG A 54 -2.31 -8.75 2.87
C ARG A 54 -3.33 -8.38 1.80
N VAL A 55 -3.53 -7.08 1.53
CA VAL A 55 -4.42 -6.60 0.46
C VAL A 55 -3.90 -7.09 -0.89
N ALA A 56 -2.58 -7.01 -1.14
CA ALA A 56 -1.97 -7.54 -2.36
C ALA A 56 -2.25 -9.05 -2.53
N ASN A 57 -2.20 -9.82 -1.44
CA ASN A 57 -2.56 -11.24 -1.43
C ASN A 57 -4.05 -11.50 -1.65
N TYR A 58 -4.95 -10.67 -1.13
CA TYR A 58 -6.40 -10.81 -1.38
C TYR A 58 -6.80 -10.45 -2.81
N ILE A 59 -6.05 -9.55 -3.47
CA ILE A 59 -6.23 -9.23 -4.89
C ILE A 59 -5.68 -10.36 -5.78
N ASN A 60 -4.65 -11.06 -5.31
CA ASN A 60 -3.97 -12.13 -6.04
C ASN A 60 -3.99 -13.46 -5.26
N PRO A 61 -5.16 -14.00 -4.89
CA PRO A 61 -5.28 -15.03 -3.87
C PRO A 61 -4.77 -16.42 -4.29
N THR A 62 -4.50 -16.62 -5.58
CA THR A 62 -4.00 -17.88 -6.14
C THR A 62 -2.48 -17.88 -6.35
N CYS A 63 -1.79 -16.77 -6.12
CA CYS A 63 -0.34 -16.73 -6.21
C CYS A 63 0.27 -17.32 -4.94
N GLU A 64 1.09 -18.35 -5.10
CA GLU A 64 1.77 -19.04 -3.99
C GLU A 64 3.26 -18.66 -3.88
N SER A 65 3.79 -17.93 -4.87
CA SER A 65 5.20 -17.52 -4.89
C SER A 65 5.40 -16.23 -4.12
N ILE A 66 6.12 -16.33 -3.00
CA ILE A 66 6.55 -15.18 -2.21
C ILE A 66 7.38 -14.21 -3.07
N ASP A 67 8.27 -14.72 -3.93
CA ASP A 67 9.14 -13.87 -4.74
C ASP A 67 8.36 -13.08 -5.79
N MET A 68 7.33 -13.69 -6.41
CA MET A 68 6.45 -12.98 -7.33
C MET A 68 5.53 -11.99 -6.60
N MET A 69 5.13 -12.30 -5.37
CA MET A 69 4.22 -11.46 -4.60
C MET A 69 4.90 -10.27 -3.92
N ARG A 70 6.18 -10.39 -3.55
CA ARG A 70 6.93 -9.33 -2.88
C ARG A 70 6.86 -7.97 -3.59
N PRO A 71 7.09 -7.84 -4.92
CA PRO A 71 6.93 -6.56 -5.61
C PRO A 71 5.48 -6.05 -5.59
N CYS A 72 4.47 -6.93 -5.64
CA CYS A 72 3.07 -6.53 -5.53
C CYS A 72 2.72 -5.99 -4.14
N ALA A 73 3.23 -6.62 -3.08
CA ALA A 73 3.07 -6.15 -1.71
C ALA A 73 3.73 -4.78 -1.51
N ARG A 74 4.97 -4.61 -2.00
CA ARG A 74 5.67 -3.32 -1.94
C ARG A 74 4.97 -2.23 -2.76
N LEU A 75 4.44 -2.58 -3.93
CA LEU A 75 3.67 -1.64 -4.74
C LEU A 75 2.38 -1.21 -4.04
N MET A 76 1.64 -2.14 -3.43
CA MET A 76 0.44 -1.85 -2.64
C MET A 76 0.73 -0.84 -1.52
N ILE A 77 1.81 -1.07 -0.77
CA ILE A 77 2.22 -0.15 0.30
C ILE A 77 2.59 1.21 -0.27
N TYR A 78 3.40 1.25 -1.35
CA TYR A 78 3.81 2.48 -1.99
C TYR A 78 2.61 3.33 -2.44
N ILE A 79 1.65 2.74 -3.16
CA ILE A 79 0.51 3.50 -3.68
C ILE A 79 -0.36 4.03 -2.55
N THR A 80 -0.62 3.24 -1.50
CA THR A 80 -1.47 3.69 -0.39
C THR A 80 -0.78 4.77 0.45
N VAL A 81 0.52 4.62 0.72
CA VAL A 81 1.27 5.65 1.46
C VAL A 81 1.34 6.96 0.68
N PHE A 82 1.60 6.90 -0.63
CA PHE A 82 1.67 8.11 -1.44
C PHE A 82 0.30 8.78 -1.60
N ASP A 83 -0.77 8.00 -1.76
CA ASP A 83 -2.14 8.51 -1.82
C ASP A 83 -2.49 9.29 -0.53
N ASP A 84 -2.29 8.68 0.65
CA ASP A 84 -2.52 9.33 1.94
C ASP A 84 -1.60 10.55 2.18
N PHE A 85 -0.31 10.43 1.84
CA PHE A 85 0.67 11.49 2.11
C PHE A 85 0.40 12.74 1.27
N PHE A 86 -0.06 12.56 0.03
CA PHE A 86 -0.34 13.66 -0.89
C PHE A 86 -1.83 14.04 -0.99
N GLU A 87 -2.74 13.37 -0.27
CA GLU A 87 -4.21 13.52 -0.38
C GLU A 87 -4.67 14.99 -0.42
N LEU A 88 -4.09 15.83 0.46
CA LEU A 88 -4.47 17.23 0.60
C LEU A 88 -3.58 18.20 -0.19
N THR A 89 -2.64 17.69 -0.98
CA THR A 89 -1.69 18.51 -1.74
C THR A 89 -2.41 19.17 -2.93
N PRO A 90 -2.29 20.49 -3.13
CA PRO A 90 -2.87 21.14 -4.30
C PRO A 90 -2.34 20.54 -5.59
N GLY A 91 -3.21 20.29 -6.57
CA GLY A 91 -2.82 19.60 -7.81
C GLY A 91 -1.64 20.25 -8.55
N LYS A 92 -1.50 21.58 -8.51
CA LYS A 92 -0.36 22.28 -9.12
C LYS A 92 0.98 21.94 -8.46
N GLU A 93 0.98 21.65 -7.17
CA GLU A 93 2.15 21.24 -6.40
C GLU A 93 2.42 19.73 -6.53
N LEU A 94 1.36 18.94 -6.73
CA LEU A 94 1.46 17.49 -6.94
C LEU A 94 2.04 17.13 -8.31
N MET A 95 1.73 17.89 -9.37
CA MET A 95 2.14 17.54 -10.74
C MET A 95 3.65 17.34 -10.94
N PRO A 96 4.55 18.22 -10.44
CA PRO A 96 6.00 17.98 -10.51
C PRO A 96 6.43 16.68 -9.83
N ILE A 97 5.79 16.32 -8.71
CA ILE A 97 6.08 15.11 -7.93
C ILE A 97 5.62 13.87 -8.72
N ALA A 98 4.40 13.89 -9.26
CA ALA A 98 3.87 12.81 -10.08
C ALA A 98 4.72 12.56 -11.33
N ASN A 99 5.15 13.61 -12.02
CA ASN A 99 6.07 13.49 -13.17
C ASN A 99 7.39 12.85 -12.75
N ARG A 100 7.95 13.23 -11.59
CA ARG A 100 9.18 12.64 -11.09
C ARG A 100 9.02 11.15 -10.77
N VAL A 101 7.92 10.77 -10.12
CA VAL A 101 7.59 9.36 -9.84
C VAL A 101 7.51 8.56 -11.14
N TYR A 102 6.85 9.11 -12.17
CA TYR A 102 6.74 8.48 -13.48
C TYR A 102 8.11 8.24 -14.15
N GLU A 103 8.98 9.26 -14.17
CA GLU A 103 10.33 9.14 -14.72
C GLU A 103 11.17 8.07 -14.00
N VAL A 104 11.09 8.01 -12.67
CA VAL A 104 11.79 6.99 -11.88
C VAL A 104 11.24 5.60 -12.17
N THR A 105 9.91 5.46 -12.23
CA THR A 105 9.24 4.17 -12.44
C THR A 105 9.56 3.58 -13.82
N LEU A 106 9.66 4.43 -14.84
CA LEU A 106 10.05 4.01 -16.18
C LEU A 106 11.56 3.85 -16.36
N GLY A 107 12.37 4.23 -15.37
CA GLY A 107 13.83 4.23 -15.46
C GLY A 107 14.38 5.22 -16.49
N THR A 108 13.61 6.23 -16.90
CA THR A 108 14.02 7.20 -17.93
C THR A 108 14.95 8.28 -17.38
N LYS A 109 14.89 8.55 -16.07
CA LYS A 109 15.85 9.39 -15.35
C LYS A 109 16.08 8.86 -13.94
N ILE A 110 17.21 8.19 -13.76
CA ILE A 110 17.72 7.78 -12.46
C ILE A 110 18.97 8.65 -12.26
N TRP A 111 18.81 9.74 -11.49
CA TRP A 111 19.74 10.86 -11.30
C TRP A 111 19.75 11.92 -12.40
#